data_AF-A0A3S0Q476-F1
#
_entry.id   AF-A0A3S0Q476-F1
#
_cell.length_a   1.000
_cell.length_b   1.000
_cell.length_c   1.000
_cell.angle_alpha   90.00
_cell.angle_beta   90.00
_cell.angle_gamma   90.00
#
_symmetry.space_group_name_H-M   'P 1'
#
loop_
_entity.id
_entity.type
_entity.pdbx_description
1 polymer ?
#
loop_
_entity_poly.entity_id
_entity_poly.type
_entity_poly.pdbx_seq_one_letter_code
_entity_poly.pdbx_strand_id
1 'polypeptide(L)'
;MFASNTANSSGNPAFGTTVTLNVISQPAGGNISFYQIRNSSIYFNGVNVTGSYVFTMTVTNANGTYTTPQITYNYNGTDPKPVSFIDASYPEQMQSYRAAGSGGAVYCNMAGKTTPITIYFKIDPSDPATITTTAGNSGIAPPGGNPTLVLNGAGTMNRNVVVTPPAGGWQVGTYVVNISTKSGTCGNSQDYYIHIRTATVRV
;
A
#
# COMPACT_ATOMS: atom_id res chain seq x y z
N MET A 1 15.79 5.00 33.49
CA MET A 1 15.29 5.06 32.09
C MET A 1 14.49 6.34 31.94
N PHE A 2 14.77 7.15 30.92
CA PHE A 2 13.93 8.29 30.55
C PHE A 2 12.79 7.82 29.65
N ALA A 3 11.55 8.10 30.06
CA ALA A 3 10.35 7.82 29.28
C ALA A 3 9.27 8.84 29.62
N SER A 4 8.66 9.46 28.61
CA SER A 4 7.70 10.56 28.83
C SER A 4 6.28 10.12 29.16
N ASN A 5 5.94 8.86 28.91
CA ASN A 5 4.60 8.30 29.15
C ASN A 5 4.58 7.14 30.16
N THR A 6 5.74 6.79 30.74
CA THR A 6 5.82 5.72 31.75
C THR A 6 5.67 6.34 33.14
N ALA A 7 4.76 5.81 33.95
CA ALA A 7 4.58 6.27 35.33
C ALA A 7 5.90 6.15 36.12
N ASN A 8 6.18 7.11 36.99
CA ASN A 8 7.39 7.13 37.82
C ASN A 8 8.73 7.18 37.04
N SER A 9 8.72 7.59 35.77
CA SER A 9 9.94 7.83 34.99
C SER A 9 10.32 9.31 34.99
N SER A 10 11.63 9.59 34.92
CA SER A 10 12.19 10.95 34.92
C SER A 10 11.72 11.83 33.76
N GLY A 11 11.20 11.24 32.68
CA GLY A 11 10.64 11.98 31.54
C GLY A 11 9.17 12.33 31.67
N ASN A 12 8.46 11.79 32.67
CA ASN A 12 7.02 11.90 32.77
C ASN A 12 6.59 13.31 33.27
N PRO A 13 5.54 13.92 32.69
CA PRO A 13 5.00 15.21 33.14
C PRO A 13 4.66 15.30 34.63
N ALA A 14 4.26 14.20 35.26
CA ALA A 14 4.00 14.14 36.70
C ALA A 14 5.26 14.42 37.56
N PHE A 15 6.46 14.32 36.98
CA PHE A 15 7.74 14.64 37.61
C PHE A 15 8.30 16.00 37.15
N GLY A 16 7.44 16.85 36.59
CA GLY A 16 7.80 18.20 36.18
C GLY A 16 8.55 18.30 34.85
N THR A 17 8.65 17.21 34.07
CA THR A 17 9.28 17.22 32.75
C THR A 17 8.22 17.38 31.65
N THR A 18 8.26 18.49 30.91
CA THR A 18 7.43 18.74 29.74
C THR A 18 8.25 18.63 28.47
N VAL A 19 7.69 17.99 27.44
CA VAL A 19 8.30 17.88 26.10
C VAL A 19 7.32 18.45 25.08
N THR A 20 7.77 19.44 24.31
CA THR A 20 6.97 20.11 23.28
C THR A 20 7.65 19.95 21.93
N LEU A 21 6.86 19.64 20.89
CA LEU A 21 7.29 19.65 19.50
C LEU A 21 6.90 20.98 18.86
N ASN A 22 7.89 21.75 18.40
CA ASN A 22 7.65 23.00 17.68
C ASN A 22 7.82 22.76 16.19
N VAL A 23 6.71 22.60 15.47
CA VAL A 23 6.73 22.35 14.03
C VAL A 23 7.15 23.61 13.28
N ILE A 24 8.19 23.49 12.46
CA ILE A 24 8.68 24.56 11.57
C ILE A 24 8.01 24.43 10.20
N SER A 25 8.01 23.22 9.63
CA SER A 25 7.33 22.92 8.37
C SER A 25 6.94 21.45 8.29
N GLN A 26 5.88 21.15 7.54
CA GLN A 26 5.41 19.80 7.27
C GLN A 26 4.75 19.73 5.88
N PRO A 27 4.60 18.53 5.29
CA PRO A 27 3.89 18.37 4.03
C PRO A 27 2.44 18.84 4.13
N ALA A 28 1.88 19.34 3.02
CA ALA A 28 0.47 19.73 2.98
C ALA A 28 -0.44 18.54 3.31
N GLY A 29 -1.40 18.74 4.21
CA GLY A 29 -2.29 17.68 4.70
C GLY A 29 -1.68 16.74 5.75
N GLY A 30 -0.38 16.86 6.04
CA GLY A 30 0.27 16.15 7.15
C GLY A 30 0.06 16.89 8.48
N ASN A 31 0.23 16.18 9.60
CA ASN A 31 0.19 16.78 10.94
C ASN A 31 1.12 16.00 11.88
N ILE A 32 2.31 16.52 12.15
CA ILE A 32 3.20 15.89 13.13
C ILE A 32 2.96 16.46 14.52
N SER A 33 2.79 15.58 15.50
CA SER A 33 2.77 15.98 16.92
C SER A 33 3.55 15.00 17.79
N PHE A 34 3.99 15.48 18.96
CA PHE A 34 4.71 14.66 19.91
C PHE A 34 3.81 13.55 20.47
N TYR A 35 4.31 12.31 20.51
CA TYR A 35 3.64 11.22 21.22
C TYR A 35 4.40 10.85 22.49
N GLN A 36 5.65 10.39 22.36
CA GLN A 36 6.47 10.02 23.50
C GLN A 36 7.96 10.01 23.15
N ILE A 37 8.80 10.12 24.18
CA ILE A 37 10.18 9.65 24.14
C ILE A 37 10.23 8.39 25.00
N ARG A 38 10.87 7.34 24.50
CA ARG A 38 11.14 6.14 25.29
C ARG A 38 12.50 5.59 24.90
N ASN A 39 13.34 5.36 25.90
CA ASN A 39 14.74 4.96 25.72
C ASN A 39 15.49 6.01 24.89
N SER A 40 15.81 5.69 23.63
CA SER A 40 16.51 6.56 22.68
C SER A 40 15.68 6.83 21.42
N SER A 41 14.36 6.60 21.49
CA SER A 41 13.45 6.78 20.37
C SER A 41 12.41 7.85 20.68
N ILE A 42 12.10 8.64 19.66
CA ILE A 42 11.04 9.64 19.67
C ILE A 42 9.94 9.13 18.78
N TYR A 43 8.71 9.15 19.30
CA TYR A 43 7.54 8.70 18.59
C TYR A 43 6.65 9.91 18.33
N PHE A 44 6.04 9.92 17.15
CA PHE A 44 5.18 11.00 16.68
C PHE A 44 3.80 10.45 16.35
N ASN A 45 2.80 11.31 16.45
CA ASN A 45 1.46 11.07 15.93
C ASN A 45 1.27 11.82 14.60
N GLY A 46 0.31 11.36 13.80
CA GLY A 46 -0.21 12.06 12.60
C GLY A 46 0.77 12.19 11.42
N VAL A 47 1.90 11.49 11.46
CA VAL A 47 2.80 11.33 10.31
C VAL A 47 2.16 10.35 9.31
N ASN A 48 1.30 10.86 8.44
CA ASN A 48 0.55 10.08 7.46
C ASN A 48 0.78 10.53 6.00
N VAL A 49 1.36 11.71 5.79
CA VAL A 49 1.71 12.21 4.45
C VAL A 49 3.20 12.12 4.22
N THR A 50 3.59 11.46 3.14
CA THR A 50 5.00 11.32 2.72
C THR A 50 5.64 12.68 2.51
N GLY A 51 6.85 12.87 3.03
CA GLY A 51 7.59 14.11 2.86
C GLY A 51 8.46 14.46 4.08
N SER A 52 8.98 15.68 4.04
CA SER A 52 9.88 16.20 5.07
C SER A 52 9.13 16.96 6.15
N TYR A 53 9.33 16.54 7.40
CA TYR A 53 8.84 17.21 8.60
C TYR A 53 10.03 17.84 9.30
N VAL A 54 9.94 19.15 9.53
CA VAL A 54 11.01 19.94 10.13
C VAL A 54 10.48 20.54 11.42
N PHE A 55 11.18 20.33 12.52
CA PHE A 55 10.76 20.78 13.84
C PHE A 55 11.93 20.96 14.80
N THR A 56 11.70 21.62 15.92
CA THR A 56 12.56 21.53 17.11
C THR A 56 11.79 20.84 18.23
N MET A 57 12.52 20.36 19.23
CA MET A 57 11.94 19.86 20.46
C MET A 57 12.42 20.67 21.65
N THR A 58 11.48 21.11 22.48
CA THR A 58 11.77 21.79 23.73
C THR A 58 11.48 20.86 24.90
N VAL A 59 12.46 20.68 25.78
CA VAL A 59 12.32 19.95 27.03
C VAL A 59 12.49 20.94 28.17
N THR A 60 11.50 20.99 29.07
CA THR A 60 11.51 21.85 30.25
C THR A 60 11.33 21.00 31.50
N ASN A 61 12.19 21.19 32.50
CA ASN A 61 12.05 20.59 33.82
C ASN A 61 12.55 21.56 34.93
N ALA A 62 12.64 21.08 36.16
CA ALA A 62 13.10 21.88 37.30
C ALA A 62 14.52 22.44 37.15
N ASN A 63 15.37 21.82 36.31
CA ASN A 63 16.74 22.27 36.06
C ASN A 63 16.83 23.28 34.90
N GLY A 64 15.73 23.57 34.21
CA GLY A 64 15.67 24.59 33.15
C GLY A 64 15.01 24.09 31.87
N THR A 65 15.26 24.83 30.80
CA THR A 65 14.69 24.58 29.47
C THR A 65 15.81 24.41 28.45
N TYR A 66 15.69 23.40 27.61
CA TYR A 66 16.56 23.16 26.47
C TYR A 66 15.73 22.97 25.21
N THR A 67 16.13 23.61 24.11
CA THR A 67 15.54 23.39 22.78
C THR A 67 16.60 22.83 21.86
N THR A 68 16.26 21.76 21.14
CA THR A 68 17.17 21.14 20.17
C THR A 68 17.44 22.08 19.00
N PRO A 69 18.56 21.90 18.28
CA PRO A 69 18.66 22.36 16.90
C PRO A 69 17.52 21.80 16.03
N GLN A 70 17.37 22.35 14.83
CA GLN A 70 16.38 21.88 13.86
C GLN A 70 16.61 20.39 13.53
N ILE A 71 15.53 19.63 13.58
CA ILE A 71 15.48 18.20 13.23
C ILE A 71 14.68 18.08 11.94
N THR A 72 15.23 17.32 10.99
CA THR A 72 14.54 16.95 9.76
C THR A 72 14.22 15.45 9.80
N TYR A 73 12.94 15.12 9.74
CA TYR A 73 12.42 13.76 9.66
C TYR A 73 11.76 13.54 8.30
N ASN A 74 12.27 12.59 7.52
CA ASN A 74 11.72 12.23 6.21
C ASN A 74 10.86 10.99 6.34
N TYR A 75 9.55 11.16 6.18
CA TYR A 75 8.62 10.05 6.13
C TYR A 75 8.44 9.57 4.69
N ASN A 76 8.89 8.34 4.42
CA ASN A 76 8.91 7.76 3.07
C ASN A 76 7.66 6.91 2.76
N GLY A 77 6.69 6.91 3.67
CA GLY A 77 5.48 6.09 3.59
C GLY A 77 5.56 4.84 4.45
N THR A 78 4.52 4.03 4.36
CA THR A 78 4.39 2.71 4.99
C THR A 78 4.02 1.70 3.93
N ASP A 79 4.41 0.44 4.09
CA ASP A 79 4.03 -0.59 3.14
C ASP A 79 2.50 -0.74 3.10
N PRO A 80 1.88 -0.54 1.92
CA PRO A 80 0.45 -0.77 1.78
C PRO A 80 0.12 -2.24 2.07
N LYS A 81 -1.07 -2.45 2.61
CA LYS A 81 -1.64 -3.78 2.77
C LYS A 81 -1.94 -4.40 1.41
N PRO A 82 -1.95 -5.74 1.33
CA PRO A 82 -2.43 -6.42 0.14
C PRO A 82 -3.85 -5.97 -0.26
N VAL A 83 -4.07 -5.73 -1.54
CA VAL A 83 -5.40 -5.55 -2.11
C VAL A 83 -6.22 -6.83 -1.99
N SER A 84 -7.54 -6.64 -1.93
CA SER A 84 -8.52 -7.73 -1.96
C SER A 84 -9.06 -7.93 -3.36
N PHE A 85 -9.02 -9.17 -3.84
CA PHE A 85 -9.68 -9.62 -5.08
C PHE A 85 -11.08 -10.21 -4.83
N ILE A 86 -11.57 -10.20 -3.58
CA ILE A 86 -12.89 -10.75 -3.25
C ILE A 86 -13.97 -9.68 -3.32
N ASP A 87 -14.94 -9.90 -4.20
CA ASP A 87 -16.17 -9.13 -4.29
C ASP A 87 -17.32 -10.06 -4.70
N ALA A 88 -18.47 -9.94 -4.03
CA ALA A 88 -19.66 -10.73 -4.36
C ALA A 88 -20.18 -10.47 -5.79
N SER A 89 -19.87 -9.31 -6.36
CA SER A 89 -20.22 -8.93 -7.74
C SER A 89 -19.35 -9.63 -8.79
N TYR A 90 -18.22 -10.20 -8.39
CA TYR A 90 -17.22 -10.85 -9.24
C TYR A 90 -16.84 -12.23 -8.67
N PRO A 91 -17.81 -13.16 -8.55
CA PRO A 91 -17.62 -14.45 -7.88
C PRO A 91 -16.60 -15.38 -8.59
N GLU A 92 -16.23 -15.06 -9.83
CA GLU A 92 -15.18 -15.78 -10.57
C GLU A 92 -13.76 -15.48 -10.07
N GLN A 93 -13.56 -14.38 -9.32
CA GLN A 93 -12.26 -13.99 -8.79
C GLN A 93 -11.99 -14.63 -7.43
N MET A 94 -10.77 -15.08 -7.25
CA MET A 94 -10.31 -15.74 -6.03
C MET A 94 -9.13 -14.99 -5.43
N GLN A 95 -9.07 -15.01 -4.09
CA GLN A 95 -7.91 -14.58 -3.31
C GLN A 95 -7.09 -15.81 -2.90
N SER A 96 -5.80 -15.63 -2.71
CA SER A 96 -4.83 -16.68 -2.35
C SER A 96 -4.83 -17.83 -3.35
N TYR A 97 -4.85 -17.50 -4.65
CA TYR A 97 -5.01 -18.47 -5.73
C TYR A 97 -3.85 -19.47 -5.85
N ARG A 98 -2.60 -18.97 -5.90
CA ARG A 98 -1.38 -19.80 -5.99
C ARG A 98 -0.57 -19.77 -4.69
N ALA A 99 -0.51 -18.61 -4.04
CA ALA A 99 0.20 -18.37 -2.80
C ALA A 99 -0.53 -17.29 -1.99
N ALA A 100 -0.14 -17.13 -0.72
CA ALA A 100 -0.61 -16.03 0.11
C ALA A 100 -0.36 -14.69 -0.61
N GLY A 101 -1.39 -13.84 -0.67
CA GLY A 101 -1.31 -12.55 -1.37
C GLY A 101 -1.46 -12.62 -2.89
N SER A 102 -1.76 -13.77 -3.50
CA SER A 102 -2.10 -13.80 -4.94
C SER A 102 -3.60 -13.72 -5.19
N GLY A 103 -4.00 -13.36 -6.40
CA GLY A 103 -5.36 -13.50 -6.90
C GLY A 103 -5.43 -14.37 -8.14
N GLY A 104 -6.62 -14.74 -8.59
CA GLY A 104 -6.75 -15.39 -9.88
C GLY A 104 -8.18 -15.77 -10.25
N ALA A 105 -8.35 -16.15 -11.50
CA ALA A 105 -9.60 -16.64 -12.06
C ALA A 105 -9.33 -17.60 -13.22
N VAL A 106 -10.26 -18.52 -13.44
CA VAL A 106 -10.22 -19.47 -14.56
C VAL A 106 -11.31 -19.11 -15.56
N TYR A 107 -10.92 -18.91 -16.82
CA TYR A 107 -11.82 -18.59 -17.91
C TYR A 107 -11.82 -19.72 -18.94
N CYS A 108 -12.96 -20.40 -19.02
CA CYS A 108 -13.23 -21.37 -20.07
C CYS A 108 -13.71 -20.67 -21.34
N ASN A 109 -13.44 -21.27 -22.51
CA ASN A 109 -13.99 -20.82 -23.80
C ASN A 109 -13.58 -19.39 -24.19
N MET A 110 -12.43 -18.91 -23.70
CA MET A 110 -11.87 -17.60 -24.07
C MET A 110 -10.81 -17.68 -25.16
N ALA A 111 -10.25 -18.86 -25.43
CA ALA A 111 -9.25 -19.05 -26.48
C ALA A 111 -9.75 -18.52 -27.85
N GLY A 112 -8.91 -17.74 -28.53
CA GLY A 112 -9.19 -17.07 -29.81
C GLY A 112 -10.08 -15.83 -29.70
N LYS A 113 -10.69 -15.53 -28.55
CA LYS A 113 -11.54 -14.35 -28.39
C LYS A 113 -10.72 -13.10 -28.12
N THR A 114 -11.23 -11.98 -28.61
CA THR A 114 -10.66 -10.63 -28.39
C THR A 114 -11.32 -9.88 -27.24
N THR A 115 -12.33 -10.49 -26.59
CA THR A 115 -13.04 -9.89 -25.46
C THR A 115 -12.08 -9.66 -24.28
N PRO A 116 -11.96 -8.43 -23.76
CA PRO A 116 -11.15 -8.16 -22.57
C PRO A 116 -11.66 -8.89 -21.33
N ILE A 117 -10.75 -9.17 -20.41
CA ILE A 117 -11.03 -9.66 -19.06
C ILE A 117 -10.75 -8.53 -18.09
N THR A 118 -11.63 -8.31 -17.11
CA THR A 118 -11.43 -7.25 -16.11
C THR A 118 -11.13 -7.85 -14.74
N ILE A 119 -9.98 -7.49 -14.18
CA ILE A 119 -9.60 -7.84 -12.81
C ILE A 119 -10.12 -6.75 -11.90
N TYR A 120 -10.89 -7.09 -10.86
CA TYR A 120 -11.42 -6.13 -9.91
C TYR A 120 -10.70 -6.31 -8.58
N PHE A 121 -10.38 -5.20 -7.92
CA PHE A 121 -9.75 -5.26 -6.62
C PHE A 121 -10.06 -4.04 -5.77
N LYS A 122 -9.93 -4.21 -4.46
CA LYS A 122 -10.16 -3.17 -3.46
C LYS A 122 -8.87 -2.88 -2.72
N ILE A 123 -8.56 -1.60 -2.56
CA ILE A 123 -7.55 -1.13 -1.62
C ILE A 123 -8.04 -1.46 -0.21
N ASP A 124 -7.12 -1.89 0.66
CA ASP A 124 -7.45 -2.14 2.06
C ASP A 124 -7.98 -0.84 2.71
N PRO A 125 -9.10 -0.86 3.45
CA PRO A 125 -9.66 0.34 4.06
C PRO A 125 -8.75 1.07 5.05
N SER A 126 -7.69 0.42 5.55
CA SER A 126 -6.67 1.06 6.40
C SER A 126 -5.64 1.86 5.60
N ASP A 127 -5.55 1.64 4.28
CA ASP A 127 -4.71 2.43 3.38
C ASP A 127 -5.51 3.58 2.73
N PRO A 128 -4.88 4.72 2.44
CA PRO A 128 -5.56 5.83 1.78
C PRO A 128 -5.88 5.50 0.31
N ALA A 129 -7.05 5.95 -0.16
CA ALA A 129 -7.47 5.82 -1.56
C ALA A 129 -6.48 6.47 -2.55
N THR A 130 -5.59 7.35 -2.08
CA THR A 130 -4.58 8.05 -2.89
C THR A 130 -3.30 7.26 -3.10
N ILE A 131 -3.14 6.04 -2.55
CA ILE A 131 -1.96 5.23 -2.85
C ILE A 131 -1.85 4.97 -4.36
N THR A 132 -0.62 5.00 -4.86
CA THR A 132 -0.34 4.74 -6.26
C THR A 132 -0.53 3.26 -6.54
N THR A 133 -1.23 2.93 -7.64
CA THR A 133 -1.25 1.55 -8.15
C THR A 133 -0.72 1.53 -9.58
N THR A 134 0.01 0.47 -9.90
CA THR A 134 0.40 0.15 -11.27
C THR A 134 0.04 -1.29 -11.59
N ALA A 135 -0.26 -1.56 -12.85
CA ALA A 135 -0.47 -2.90 -13.38
C ALA A 135 0.61 -3.20 -14.42
N GLY A 136 1.21 -4.38 -14.34
CA GLY A 136 2.26 -4.82 -15.25
C GLY A 136 2.11 -6.28 -15.63
N ASN A 137 2.52 -6.64 -16.85
CA ASN A 137 2.63 -8.05 -17.22
C ASN A 137 3.79 -8.69 -16.46
N SER A 138 3.57 -9.90 -15.97
CA SER A 138 4.55 -10.69 -15.23
C SER A 138 4.61 -12.12 -15.77
N GLY A 139 5.71 -12.81 -15.47
CA GLY A 139 5.95 -14.17 -15.95
C GLY A 139 6.14 -14.27 -17.46
N ILE A 140 6.06 -15.50 -17.96
CA ILE A 140 6.17 -15.80 -19.40
C ILE A 140 4.76 -15.87 -19.96
N ALA A 141 4.45 -14.98 -20.90
CA ALA A 141 3.16 -15.02 -21.58
C ALA A 141 3.01 -16.27 -22.45
N PRO A 142 1.78 -16.79 -22.61
CA PRO A 142 1.45 -17.74 -23.66
C PRO A 142 1.85 -17.22 -25.06
N PRO A 143 1.85 -18.10 -26.09
CA PRO A 143 2.03 -17.68 -27.47
C PRO A 143 1.13 -16.48 -27.83
N GLY A 144 1.59 -15.60 -28.71
CA GLY A 144 0.90 -14.33 -29.03
C GLY A 144 1.31 -13.15 -28.15
N GLY A 145 1.97 -13.39 -27.01
CA GLY A 145 2.65 -12.36 -26.22
C GLY A 145 1.80 -11.77 -25.09
N ASN A 146 2.27 -10.63 -24.57
CA ASN A 146 1.67 -9.98 -23.41
C ASN A 146 0.37 -9.25 -23.78
N PRO A 147 -0.68 -9.31 -22.93
CA PRO A 147 -1.86 -8.48 -23.09
C PRO A 147 -1.56 -7.01 -22.81
N THR A 148 -2.45 -6.13 -23.27
CA THR A 148 -2.43 -4.71 -22.92
C THR A 148 -3.23 -4.49 -21.64
N LEU A 149 -2.70 -3.69 -20.71
CA LEU A 149 -3.27 -3.45 -19.39
C LEU A 149 -3.69 -1.99 -19.25
N VAL A 150 -4.92 -1.75 -18.82
CA VAL A 150 -5.42 -0.41 -18.49
C VAL A 150 -5.95 -0.43 -17.06
N LEU A 151 -5.28 0.32 -16.18
CA LEU A 151 -5.72 0.51 -14.80
C LEU A 151 -6.75 1.64 -14.73
N ASN A 152 -7.88 1.38 -14.07
CA ASN A 152 -8.94 2.35 -13.81
C ASN A 152 -9.20 2.49 -12.30
N GLY A 153 -9.78 3.63 -11.90
CA GLY A 153 -10.09 3.92 -10.50
C GLY A 153 -8.89 4.39 -9.66
N ALA A 154 -7.85 4.96 -10.29
CA ALA A 154 -6.78 5.61 -9.53
C ALA A 154 -7.37 6.70 -8.62
N GLY A 155 -6.98 6.72 -7.35
CA GLY A 155 -7.54 7.65 -6.36
C GLY A 155 -8.84 7.16 -5.69
N THR A 156 -9.38 6.00 -6.06
CA THR A 156 -10.56 5.38 -5.42
C THR A 156 -10.22 4.07 -4.70
N MET A 157 -11.09 3.65 -3.78
CA MET A 157 -10.92 2.39 -3.04
C MET A 157 -11.18 1.16 -3.89
N ASN A 158 -12.12 1.25 -4.84
CA ASN A 158 -12.42 0.19 -5.80
C ASN A 158 -11.70 0.50 -7.11
N ARG A 159 -10.95 -0.47 -7.63
CA ARG A 159 -10.14 -0.31 -8.83
C ARG A 159 -10.30 -1.53 -9.73
N ASN A 160 -9.93 -1.38 -10.99
CA ASN A 160 -9.89 -2.51 -11.90
C ASN A 160 -8.76 -2.39 -12.93
N VAL A 161 -8.32 -3.53 -13.44
CA VAL A 161 -7.44 -3.61 -14.60
C VAL A 161 -8.21 -4.26 -15.74
N VAL A 162 -8.41 -3.53 -16.83
CA VAL A 162 -8.91 -4.10 -18.08
C VAL A 162 -7.73 -4.72 -18.82
N VAL A 163 -7.80 -6.03 -19.02
CA VAL A 163 -6.78 -6.86 -19.66
C VAL A 163 -7.26 -7.21 -21.06
N THR A 164 -6.68 -6.56 -22.07
CA THR A 164 -7.03 -6.80 -23.48
C THR A 164 -6.05 -7.81 -24.07
N PRO A 165 -6.54 -8.91 -24.70
CA PRO A 165 -5.66 -9.94 -25.24
C PRO A 165 -4.72 -9.39 -26.33
N PRO A 166 -3.61 -10.11 -26.60
CA PRO A 166 -2.77 -9.81 -27.75
C PRO A 166 -3.52 -9.94 -29.08
N ALA A 167 -2.90 -9.47 -30.17
CA ALA A 167 -3.41 -9.69 -31.51
C ALA A 167 -3.59 -11.20 -31.79
N GLY A 168 -4.75 -11.57 -32.33
CA GLY A 168 -5.14 -12.99 -32.48
C GLY A 168 -5.94 -13.57 -31.29
N GLY A 169 -6.19 -12.76 -30.25
CA GLY A 169 -7.02 -13.14 -29.11
C GLY A 169 -6.28 -13.96 -28.05
N TRP A 170 -7.03 -14.38 -27.03
CA TRP A 170 -6.47 -15.18 -25.93
C TRP A 170 -5.90 -16.51 -26.42
N GLN A 171 -4.74 -16.91 -25.92
CA GLN A 171 -4.22 -18.26 -26.09
C GLN A 171 -4.40 -19.05 -24.80
N VAL A 172 -4.48 -20.37 -24.94
CA VAL A 172 -4.54 -21.28 -23.80
C VAL A 172 -3.26 -21.16 -22.99
N GLY A 173 -3.40 -21.00 -21.67
CA GLY A 173 -2.26 -20.81 -20.79
C GLY A 173 -2.59 -19.87 -19.64
N THR A 174 -1.53 -19.34 -19.03
CA THR A 174 -1.63 -18.48 -17.85
C THR A 174 -1.03 -17.14 -18.16
N TYR A 175 -1.84 -16.09 -18.04
CA TYR A 175 -1.35 -14.71 -18.06
C TYR A 175 -1.24 -14.24 -16.61
N VAL A 176 -0.11 -13.63 -16.25
CA VAL A 176 0.10 -13.11 -14.89
C VAL A 176 0.14 -11.60 -14.96
N VAL A 177 -0.73 -10.97 -14.18
CA VAL A 177 -0.77 -9.51 -14.03
C VAL A 177 -0.27 -9.17 -12.64
N ASN A 178 0.85 -8.46 -12.55
CA ASN A 178 1.34 -7.91 -11.30
C ASN A 178 0.62 -6.60 -11.00
N ILE A 179 0.03 -6.50 -9.81
CA ILE A 179 -0.59 -5.30 -9.28
C ILE A 179 0.32 -4.81 -8.15
N SER A 180 0.91 -3.63 -8.33
CA SER A 180 1.77 -3.00 -7.33
C SER A 180 1.06 -1.82 -6.70
N THR A 181 1.08 -1.73 -5.37
CA THR A 181 0.57 -0.61 -4.58
C THR A 181 1.72 0.07 -3.85
N LYS A 182 1.78 1.41 -3.89
CA LYS A 182 2.84 2.19 -3.26
C LYS A 182 2.30 3.36 -2.45
N SER A 183 2.90 3.57 -1.28
CA SER A 183 2.79 4.77 -0.46
C SER A 183 4.18 5.37 -0.33
N GLY A 184 4.44 6.47 -1.05
CA GLY A 184 5.79 7.01 -1.20
C GLY A 184 6.73 6.01 -1.88
N THR A 185 7.83 5.64 -1.21
CA THR A 185 8.78 4.65 -1.73
C THR A 185 8.48 3.23 -1.24
N CYS A 186 7.68 3.09 -0.20
CA CYS A 186 7.23 1.81 0.34
C CYS A 186 6.15 1.21 -0.56
N GLY A 187 6.16 -0.10 -0.70
CA GLY A 187 5.33 -0.75 -1.72
C GLY A 187 5.19 -2.24 -1.54
N ASN A 188 4.08 -2.73 -2.05
CA ASN A 188 3.75 -4.14 -2.08
C ASN A 188 3.30 -4.53 -3.48
N SER A 189 3.41 -5.81 -3.82
CA SER A 189 3.00 -6.32 -5.13
C SER A 189 2.35 -7.68 -4.99
N GLN A 190 1.30 -7.88 -5.78
CA GLN A 190 0.54 -9.12 -5.82
C GLN A 190 0.33 -9.56 -7.26
N ASP A 191 0.50 -10.85 -7.51
CA ASP A 191 0.22 -11.43 -8.80
C ASP A 191 -1.24 -11.89 -8.88
N TYR A 192 -1.88 -11.57 -9.99
CA TYR A 192 -3.18 -12.09 -10.37
C TYR A 192 -3.04 -13.03 -11.58
N TYR A 193 -3.51 -14.26 -11.44
CA TYR A 193 -3.41 -15.29 -12.47
C TYR A 193 -4.70 -15.40 -13.29
N ILE A 194 -4.63 -15.14 -14.59
CA ILE A 194 -5.72 -15.41 -15.55
C ILE A 194 -5.39 -16.72 -16.25
N HIS A 195 -6.16 -17.77 -15.95
CA HIS A 195 -6.03 -19.05 -16.64
C HIS A 195 -7.04 -19.18 -17.76
N ILE A 196 -6.55 -19.20 -19.00
CA ILE A 196 -7.36 -19.47 -20.18
C ILE A 196 -7.31 -20.97 -20.46
N ARG A 197 -8.47 -21.63 -20.48
CA ARG A 197 -8.60 -23.04 -20.84
C ARG A 197 -9.46 -23.24 -22.08
N THR A 198 -9.19 -24.32 -22.80
CA THR A 198 -10.03 -24.78 -23.91
C THR A 198 -11.39 -25.25 -23.39
N ALA A 199 -12.38 -25.23 -24.27
CA ALA A 199 -13.63 -25.96 -24.07
C ALA A 199 -13.34 -27.46 -24.08
N THR A 200 -13.17 -28.11 -22.93
CA THR A 200 -13.31 -29.56 -22.89
C THR A 200 -13.90 -30.01 -21.56
N VAL A 201 -15.21 -30.28 -21.59
CA VAL A 201 -15.83 -31.31 -20.75
C VAL A 201 -15.26 -32.64 -21.22
N ARG A 202 -14.75 -33.46 -20.30
CA ARG A 202 -14.77 -34.91 -20.50
C ARG A 202 -15.51 -35.56 -19.34
N VAL A 203 -16.50 -36.32 -19.79
CA VAL A 203 -17.38 -37.32 -19.16
C VAL A 203 -16.76 -37.99 -17.95
#